data_AF-A0A1Y1QAH3-F1
#
_entry.id   AF-A0A1Y1QAH3-F1
#
_cell.length_a   1.000
_cell.length_b   1.000
_cell.length_c   1.000
_cell.angle_alpha   90.00
_cell.angle_beta   90.00
_cell.angle_gamma   90.00
#
_symmetry.space_group_name_H-M   'P 1'
#
loop_
_entity.id
_entity.type
_entity.pdbx_description
1 polymer ?
#
loop_
_entity_poly.entity_id
_entity_poly.type
_entity_poly.pdbx_seq_one_letter_code
_entity_poly.pdbx_strand_id
1 'polypeptide(L)'
;MNVKRSLWLSILLFMALPIAALADDSPHYGIGDQLIYDGEPGSVPVLVENASDGSNRCLFYLQTAPAEGLNGSQALRLTPTKWHGPAYRLYCGGGSRRDFSAHDVLEFYFRCPSGYVEPPAFHLSTWNRSSNTVNLLNHIDGGVIDNTWRKVQIPLATLATPDWTLGNVETLAWAMDEQKRTCYVDNIALRDTTPPTLITAGKQAPATESSTVLRLTFSEAYDADSIRALSNYSLSSLDDSDYSTATSPVDTGMHYRIQRFDNSGIPQNRYDLFLQFAKPLKNGRQYTLNLQGVKDRSDNAIAPTPYRFTYADQQQLNQNIKVNQVGYLPERPKVGYVGGYFGDLGGGVWAVGNNGKILL
;
A
#
# COMPACT_ATOMS: atom_id res chain seq x y z
N MET A 1 34.64 -43.13 41.11
CA MET A 1 34.09 -41.82 41.51
C MET A 1 33.04 -41.41 40.49
N ASN A 2 31.76 -41.55 40.86
CA ASN A 2 30.59 -41.25 40.06
C ASN A 2 30.13 -39.81 40.37
N VAL A 3 30.01 -38.95 39.36
CA VAL A 3 29.38 -37.63 39.52
C VAL A 3 28.13 -37.59 38.66
N LYS A 4 26.97 -37.78 39.31
CA LYS A 4 25.64 -37.49 38.77
C LYS A 4 25.44 -35.96 38.77
N ARG A 5 25.12 -35.37 37.61
CA ARG A 5 24.58 -34.00 37.52
C ARG A 5 23.06 -34.06 37.58
N SER A 6 22.47 -33.36 38.54
CA SER A 6 21.02 -33.19 38.69
C SER A 6 20.56 -31.99 37.85
N LEU A 7 19.44 -32.20 37.17
CA LEU A 7 18.69 -31.20 36.40
C LEU A 7 17.77 -30.45 37.39
N TRP A 8 17.77 -29.12 37.37
CA TRP A 8 16.78 -28.29 38.06
C TRP A 8 15.77 -27.78 37.03
N LEU A 9 14.49 -28.14 37.22
CA LEU A 9 13.35 -27.66 36.45
C LEU A 9 12.63 -26.63 37.33
N SER A 10 12.58 -25.36 36.90
CA SER A 10 11.82 -24.31 37.57
C SER A 10 10.47 -24.12 36.89
N ILE A 11 9.39 -24.36 37.64
CA ILE A 11 8.00 -24.14 37.24
C ILE A 11 7.66 -22.67 37.56
N LEU A 12 7.28 -21.89 36.54
CA LEU A 12 6.67 -20.57 36.71
C LEU A 12 5.14 -20.72 36.69
N LEU A 13 4.50 -20.36 37.80
CA LEU A 13 3.05 -20.32 37.97
C LEU A 13 2.60 -18.86 37.85
N PHE A 14 1.86 -18.50 36.79
CA PHE A 14 1.21 -17.20 36.65
C PHE A 14 -0.18 -17.24 37.31
N MET A 15 -0.40 -16.41 38.32
CA MET A 15 -1.72 -16.11 38.86
C MET A 15 -2.39 -15.03 38.00
N ALA A 16 -3.61 -15.29 37.54
CA ALA A 16 -4.49 -14.31 36.90
C ALA A 16 -5.33 -13.59 37.96
N LEU A 17 -5.33 -12.26 37.95
CA LEU A 17 -6.28 -11.42 38.67
C LEU A 17 -7.27 -10.81 37.66
N PRO A 18 -8.58 -10.75 37.96
CA PRO A 18 -9.55 -10.12 37.08
C PRO A 18 -9.54 -8.60 37.27
N ILE A 19 -9.32 -7.86 36.19
CA ILE A 19 -9.51 -6.41 36.13
C ILE A 19 -10.98 -6.16 35.76
N ALA A 20 -11.75 -5.60 36.70
CA ALA A 20 -13.09 -5.09 36.43
C ALA A 20 -12.96 -3.71 35.75
N ALA A 21 -13.49 -3.58 34.54
CA ALA A 21 -13.58 -2.31 33.82
C ALA A 21 -14.74 -1.47 34.38
N LEU A 22 -14.41 -0.25 34.81
CA LEU A 22 -15.38 0.82 35.06
C LEU A 22 -15.70 1.47 33.70
N ALA A 23 -16.96 1.38 33.27
CA ALA A 23 -17.47 2.12 32.11
C ALA A 23 -17.75 3.58 32.53
N ASP A 24 -17.14 4.53 31.81
CA ASP A 24 -17.40 5.96 31.89
C ASP A 24 -18.41 6.31 30.79
N ASP A 25 -19.68 6.52 31.16
CA ASP A 25 -20.80 6.85 30.27
C ASP A 25 -20.91 8.37 30.00
N SER A 26 -19.78 9.02 29.72
CA SER A 26 -19.77 10.43 29.32
C SER A 26 -19.84 10.53 27.78
N PRO A 27 -20.89 11.10 27.15
CA PRO A 27 -20.96 11.28 25.71
C PRO A 27 -20.00 12.41 25.29
N HIS A 28 -18.75 12.04 25.01
CA HIS A 28 -17.79 12.92 24.37
C HIS A 28 -18.12 13.00 22.87
N TYR A 29 -18.86 14.04 22.48
CA TYR A 29 -18.97 14.45 21.08
C TYR A 29 -17.65 15.11 20.63
N GLY A 30 -16.61 14.29 20.47
CA GLY A 30 -15.41 14.68 19.74
C GLY A 30 -15.72 14.77 18.25
N ILE A 31 -14.85 15.39 17.47
CA ILE A 31 -14.90 15.44 15.99
C ILE A 31 -14.78 14.02 15.35
N GLY A 32 -14.79 12.95 16.17
CA GLY A 32 -14.56 11.54 15.82
C GLY A 32 -15.71 10.81 15.11
N ASP A 33 -16.92 11.36 15.04
CA ASP A 33 -18.04 10.64 14.40
C ASP A 33 -18.11 10.79 12.87
N GLN A 34 -17.05 11.30 12.21
CA GLN A 34 -16.84 11.07 10.77
C GLN A 34 -16.13 9.74 10.46
N LEU A 35 -16.02 8.84 11.46
CA LEU A 35 -15.83 7.41 11.25
C LEU A 35 -17.11 6.74 10.69
N ILE A 36 -17.61 7.19 9.55
CA ILE A 36 -18.38 6.30 8.66
C ILE A 36 -17.47 5.95 7.50
N TYR A 37 -16.40 5.24 7.87
CA TYR A 37 -15.78 4.25 7.02
C TYR A 37 -16.88 3.29 6.58
N ASP A 38 -17.15 3.19 5.28
CA ASP A 38 -18.20 2.31 4.75
C ASP A 38 -17.81 0.82 4.83
N GLY A 39 -16.63 0.49 5.32
CA GLY A 39 -16.16 -0.88 5.44
C GLY A 39 -15.53 -1.42 4.16
N GLU A 40 -15.50 -0.63 3.08
CA GLU A 40 -15.08 -1.12 1.79
C GLU A 40 -13.55 -1.36 1.78
N PRO A 41 -13.10 -2.57 1.37
CA PRO A 41 -11.69 -2.88 1.22
C PRO A 41 -10.96 -1.81 0.40
N GLY A 42 -9.75 -1.45 0.84
CA GLY A 42 -8.90 -0.47 0.14
C GLY A 42 -9.27 0.99 0.34
N SER A 43 -10.33 1.30 1.09
CA SER A 43 -10.63 2.69 1.44
C SER A 43 -9.83 3.16 2.66
N VAL A 44 -9.38 4.41 2.64
CA VAL A 44 -8.71 5.05 3.78
C VAL A 44 -9.40 6.39 4.06
N PRO A 45 -9.98 6.62 5.26
CA PRO A 45 -10.59 7.90 5.59
C PRO A 45 -9.51 9.00 5.62
N VAL A 46 -9.82 10.13 4.99
CA VAL A 46 -8.87 11.25 4.88
C VAL A 46 -8.86 12.10 6.16
N LEU A 47 -10.01 12.19 6.83
CA LEU A 47 -10.20 12.99 8.03
C LEU A 47 -9.82 12.14 9.25
N VAL A 48 -8.79 12.57 9.99
CA VAL A 48 -8.27 11.82 11.15
C VAL A 48 -8.49 12.61 12.45
N GLU A 49 -8.97 11.89 13.45
CA GLU A 49 -9.64 12.30 14.70
C GLU A 49 -8.83 13.15 15.70
N ASN A 50 -7.59 13.55 15.38
CA ASN A 50 -6.76 14.28 16.34
C ASN A 50 -7.05 15.79 16.39
N ALA A 51 -8.33 16.16 16.30
CA ALA A 51 -8.82 17.47 16.72
C ALA A 51 -9.26 17.41 18.20
N SER A 52 -8.55 16.64 19.04
CA SER A 52 -8.78 16.59 20.49
C SER A 52 -8.52 17.93 21.18
N ASP A 53 -7.90 18.90 20.49
CA ASP A 53 -7.78 20.28 20.96
C ASP A 53 -8.97 21.17 20.58
N GLY A 54 -9.98 20.64 19.88
CA GLY A 54 -11.14 21.39 19.38
C GLY A 54 -10.75 22.58 18.51
N SER A 55 -9.50 22.64 18.04
CA SER A 55 -9.00 23.83 17.39
C SER A 55 -9.48 23.83 15.94
N ASN A 56 -10.25 24.85 15.61
CA ASN A 56 -10.77 25.17 14.28
C ASN A 56 -9.64 25.52 13.26
N ARG A 57 -8.40 25.08 13.51
CA ARG A 57 -7.19 25.44 12.76
C ARG A 57 -7.03 24.66 11.47
N CYS A 58 -7.71 23.52 11.34
CA CYS A 58 -7.72 22.69 10.13
C CYS A 58 -8.75 23.16 9.10
N LEU A 59 -9.76 23.91 9.56
CA LEU A 59 -10.96 24.26 8.81
C LEU A 59 -10.89 25.71 8.36
N PHE A 60 -10.67 25.95 7.06
CA PHE A 60 -10.67 27.29 6.47
C PHE A 60 -11.94 27.45 5.67
N TYR A 61 -12.82 28.38 6.08
CA TYR A 61 -14.15 28.52 5.46
C TYR A 61 -14.93 27.19 5.42
N LEU A 62 -14.68 26.36 6.43
CA LEU A 62 -15.31 25.09 6.70
C LEU A 62 -15.81 25.07 8.14
N GLN A 63 -16.90 24.35 8.38
CA GLN A 63 -17.43 24.09 9.72
C GLN A 63 -17.92 22.64 9.77
N THR A 64 -17.79 21.97 10.90
CA THR A 64 -18.51 20.70 11.12
C THR A 64 -20.01 20.97 11.18
N ALA A 65 -20.80 20.11 10.54
CA ALA A 65 -22.25 20.18 10.52
C ALA A 65 -22.85 18.84 10.98
N PRO A 66 -23.07 18.66 12.29
CA PRO A 66 -23.66 17.45 12.85
C PRO A 66 -25.06 17.20 12.27
N ALA A 67 -25.38 15.95 11.99
CA ALA A 67 -26.67 15.51 11.43
C ALA A 67 -27.04 16.09 10.04
N GLU A 68 -26.14 16.82 9.39
CA GLU A 68 -26.34 17.35 8.04
C GLU A 68 -25.67 16.50 6.95
N GLY A 69 -24.98 15.43 7.33
CA GLY A 69 -24.28 14.49 6.46
C GLY A 69 -25.17 13.44 5.80
N LEU A 70 -24.54 12.55 5.05
CA LEU A 70 -25.22 11.42 4.41
C LEU A 70 -25.82 10.52 5.49
N ASN A 71 -27.10 10.18 5.37
CA ASN A 71 -27.83 9.39 6.37
C ASN A 71 -27.84 10.00 7.79
N GLY A 72 -27.70 11.33 7.91
CA GLY A 72 -27.69 12.02 9.20
C GLY A 72 -26.37 11.92 9.96
N SER A 73 -25.26 11.59 9.27
CA SER A 73 -23.91 11.68 9.82
C SER A 73 -23.46 13.14 10.04
N GLN A 74 -22.25 13.33 10.57
CA GLN A 74 -21.57 14.62 10.55
C GLN A 74 -21.00 14.89 9.14
N ALA A 75 -21.27 16.08 8.59
CA ALA A 75 -20.63 16.57 7.36
C ALA A 75 -19.67 17.74 7.62
N LEU A 76 -18.92 18.11 6.59
CA LEU A 76 -18.25 19.40 6.49
C LEU A 76 -19.17 20.37 5.74
N ARG A 77 -19.60 21.45 6.38
CA ARG A 77 -20.27 22.59 5.74
C ARG A 77 -19.22 23.53 5.14
N LEU A 78 -19.36 23.78 3.84
CA LEU A 78 -18.53 24.66 3.04
C LEU A 78 -19.19 26.03 2.95
N THR A 79 -18.49 27.08 3.39
CA THR A 79 -18.96 28.46 3.35
C THR A 79 -18.02 29.34 2.50
N PRO A 80 -17.98 29.12 1.17
CA PRO A 80 -17.13 29.90 0.28
C PRO A 80 -17.48 31.39 0.35
N THR A 81 -16.50 32.22 0.00
CA THR A 81 -16.73 33.64 -0.27
C THR A 81 -16.26 33.97 -1.67
N LYS A 82 -16.56 35.18 -2.16
CA LYS A 82 -16.03 35.70 -3.42
C LYS A 82 -14.49 35.82 -3.46
N TRP A 83 -13.81 35.70 -2.32
CA TRP A 83 -12.36 35.88 -2.20
C TRP A 83 -11.61 34.64 -1.71
N HIS A 84 -12.32 33.68 -1.13
CA HIS A 84 -11.71 32.53 -0.47
C HIS A 84 -12.54 31.28 -0.66
N GLY A 85 -11.87 30.21 -1.09
CA GLY A 85 -12.43 28.87 -1.19
C GLY A 85 -12.33 28.13 0.16
N PRO A 86 -13.28 27.23 0.47
CA PRO A 86 -13.18 26.29 1.56
C PRO A 86 -11.96 25.41 1.41
N ALA A 87 -11.26 25.15 2.51
CA ALA A 87 -10.09 24.29 2.51
C ALA A 87 -9.94 23.52 3.82
N TYR A 88 -9.67 22.22 3.69
CA TYR A 88 -9.35 21.35 4.81
C TYR A 88 -7.85 21.08 4.83
N ARG A 89 -7.15 21.48 5.88
CA ARG A 89 -5.73 21.17 6.08
C ARG A 89 -5.56 19.84 6.79
N LEU A 90 -4.90 18.90 6.12
CA LEU A 90 -4.49 17.60 6.65
C LEU A 90 -3.34 17.73 7.66
N TYR A 91 -2.52 18.77 7.51
CA TYR A 91 -1.43 19.12 8.41
C TYR A 91 -1.87 20.27 9.32
N CYS A 92 -2.56 19.96 10.40
CA CYS A 92 -2.87 20.89 11.47
C CYS A 92 -2.49 20.24 12.81
N GLY A 93 -2.11 21.04 13.80
CA GLY A 93 -1.69 20.52 15.12
C GLY A 93 -0.39 19.71 15.12
N GLY A 94 0.43 19.78 14.07
CA GLY A 94 1.70 19.05 13.97
C GLY A 94 1.58 17.60 13.48
N GLY A 95 0.42 17.18 12.96
CA GLY A 95 0.26 15.90 12.26
C GLY A 95 1.18 15.78 11.04
N SER A 96 1.28 14.63 10.37
CA SER A 96 2.09 14.49 9.14
C SER A 96 1.28 14.83 7.89
N ARG A 97 1.94 15.29 6.83
CA ARG A 97 1.35 15.33 5.48
C ARG A 97 0.93 13.92 5.07
N ARG A 98 -0.06 13.82 4.19
CA ARG A 98 -0.60 12.53 3.74
C ARG A 98 -0.04 12.15 2.38
N ASP A 99 0.29 10.89 2.21
CA ASP A 99 0.71 10.32 0.95
C ASP A 99 -0.50 9.73 0.24
N PHE A 100 -0.88 10.33 -0.89
CA PHE A 100 -2.00 9.84 -1.71
C PHE A 100 -1.51 8.95 -2.87
N SER A 101 -0.19 8.75 -3.04
CA SER A 101 0.39 8.10 -4.22
C SER A 101 0.11 6.59 -4.33
N ALA A 102 -0.33 5.97 -3.24
CA ALA A 102 -0.72 4.56 -3.20
C ALA A 102 -2.21 4.32 -3.52
N HIS A 103 -2.93 5.34 -4.01
CA HIS A 103 -4.36 5.23 -4.30
C HIS A 103 -4.65 5.76 -5.71
N ASP A 104 -5.81 5.38 -6.25
CA ASP A 104 -6.24 5.76 -7.60
C ASP A 104 -7.29 6.86 -7.60
N VAL A 105 -8.16 6.88 -6.58
CA VAL A 105 -9.37 7.71 -6.57
C VAL A 105 -9.48 8.43 -5.23
N LEU A 106 -9.77 9.74 -5.29
CA LEU A 106 -10.34 10.48 -4.18
C LEU A 106 -11.85 10.50 -4.32
N GLU A 107 -12.54 10.04 -3.28
CA GLU A 107 -13.98 9.90 -3.24
C GLU A 107 -14.57 10.71 -2.08
N PHE A 108 -15.74 11.30 -2.31
CA PHE A 108 -16.56 11.90 -1.26
C PHE A 108 -18.00 12.07 -1.75
N TYR A 109 -18.92 12.29 -0.83
CA TYR A 109 -20.28 12.74 -1.16
C TYR A 109 -20.34 14.27 -1.15
N PHE A 110 -21.10 14.84 -2.08
CA PHE A 110 -21.25 16.29 -2.23
C PHE A 110 -22.71 16.67 -2.45
N ARG A 111 -23.14 17.77 -1.84
CA ARG A 111 -24.43 18.42 -2.14
C ARG A 111 -24.36 19.94 -1.93
N CYS A 112 -25.16 20.69 -2.68
CA CYS A 112 -25.39 22.13 -2.46
C CYS A 112 -26.90 22.40 -2.54
N PRO A 113 -27.59 22.66 -1.41
CA PRO A 113 -29.04 22.85 -1.39
C PRO A 113 -29.57 23.94 -2.31
N SER A 114 -28.79 25.00 -2.52
CA SER A 114 -29.13 26.11 -3.43
C SER A 114 -28.79 25.84 -4.90
N GLY A 115 -28.30 24.65 -5.24
CA GLY A 115 -27.70 24.33 -6.55
C GLY A 115 -26.34 25.01 -6.75
N TYR A 116 -25.67 24.71 -7.88
CA TYR A 116 -24.38 25.29 -8.26
C TYR A 116 -24.35 25.57 -9.78
N VAL A 117 -23.86 26.75 -10.21
CA VAL A 117 -23.99 27.25 -11.60
C VAL A 117 -22.65 27.61 -12.25
N GLU A 118 -21.63 27.99 -11.47
CA GLU A 118 -20.26 28.20 -11.97
C GLU A 118 -19.49 26.87 -11.93
N PRO A 119 -18.40 26.65 -12.68
CA PRO A 119 -17.71 25.36 -12.61
C PRO A 119 -17.17 25.14 -11.18
N PRO A 120 -17.75 24.19 -10.42
CA PRO A 120 -17.30 23.88 -9.07
C PRO A 120 -15.93 23.21 -9.21
N ALA A 121 -14.90 23.83 -8.66
CA ALA A 121 -13.52 23.35 -8.83
C ALA A 121 -12.98 22.72 -7.55
N PHE A 122 -12.08 21.77 -7.72
CA PHE A 122 -11.36 21.10 -6.63
C PHE A 122 -9.88 20.97 -6.97
N HIS A 123 -9.02 21.13 -5.98
CA HIS A 123 -7.59 20.86 -6.09
C HIS A 123 -6.98 20.46 -4.75
N LEU A 124 -5.80 19.88 -4.83
CA LEU A 124 -4.93 19.54 -3.70
C LEU A 124 -3.74 20.49 -3.69
N SER A 125 -3.15 20.72 -2.52
CA SER A 125 -1.89 21.47 -2.43
C SER A 125 -1.01 21.01 -1.27
N THR A 126 0.26 21.39 -1.37
CA THR A 126 1.25 21.39 -0.29
C THR A 126 1.89 22.78 -0.22
N TRP A 127 2.72 23.06 0.78
CA TRP A 127 3.30 24.39 1.01
C TRP A 127 4.01 25.03 -0.21
N ASN A 128 4.50 24.23 -1.16
CA ASN A 128 5.21 24.70 -2.36
C ASN A 128 4.72 24.12 -3.70
N ARG A 129 3.61 23.37 -3.72
CA ARG A 129 3.08 22.74 -4.95
C ARG A 129 1.55 22.72 -4.92
N SER A 130 0.96 22.76 -6.11
CA SER A 130 -0.48 22.60 -6.32
C SER A 130 -0.70 21.50 -7.36
N SER A 131 -1.81 20.77 -7.21
CA SER A 131 -2.29 19.82 -8.19
C SER A 131 -2.86 20.58 -9.39
N ASN A 132 -3.23 19.86 -10.44
CA ASN A 132 -4.19 20.39 -11.40
C ASN A 132 -5.51 20.72 -10.67
N THR A 133 -6.23 21.69 -11.21
CA THR A 133 -7.60 21.98 -10.78
C THR A 133 -8.58 21.21 -11.65
N VAL A 134 -9.49 20.46 -11.03
CA VAL A 134 -10.52 19.69 -11.74
C VAL A 134 -11.89 20.32 -11.56
N ASN A 135 -12.75 20.18 -12.57
CA ASN A 135 -14.16 20.55 -12.49
C ASN A 135 -14.96 19.38 -11.89
N LEU A 136 -15.56 19.58 -10.72
CA LEU A 136 -16.34 18.59 -10.00
C LEU A 136 -17.54 18.07 -10.80
N LEU A 137 -18.11 18.85 -11.73
CA LEU A 137 -19.21 18.37 -12.59
C LEU A 137 -18.80 17.19 -13.48
N ASN A 138 -17.51 17.06 -13.80
CA ASN A 138 -17.00 15.94 -14.59
C ASN A 138 -16.82 14.65 -13.76
N HIS A 139 -16.92 14.76 -12.44
CA HIS A 139 -16.57 13.71 -11.49
C HIS A 139 -17.72 13.37 -10.52
N ILE A 140 -18.85 14.07 -10.59
CA ILE A 140 -20.02 13.84 -9.73
C ILE A 140 -21.09 13.02 -10.46
N ASP A 141 -21.74 12.12 -9.72
CA ASP A 141 -22.81 11.27 -10.25
C ASP A 141 -23.93 12.09 -10.90
N GLY A 142 -24.15 11.84 -12.19
CA GLY A 142 -25.15 12.51 -13.01
C GLY A 142 -24.76 13.91 -13.50
N GLY A 143 -23.55 14.40 -13.19
CA GLY A 143 -23.04 15.68 -13.68
C GLY A 143 -23.83 16.90 -13.19
N VAL A 144 -24.48 16.81 -12.04
CA VAL A 144 -25.32 17.86 -11.45
C VAL A 144 -24.98 18.03 -9.99
N ILE A 145 -24.99 19.27 -9.50
CA ILE A 145 -24.88 19.60 -8.08
C ILE A 145 -26.18 20.26 -7.63
N ASP A 146 -26.89 19.57 -6.73
CA ASP A 146 -28.19 19.97 -6.18
C ASP A 146 -28.28 19.60 -4.70
N ASN A 147 -29.50 19.59 -4.15
CA ASN A 147 -29.74 19.22 -2.75
C ASN A 147 -29.61 17.71 -2.46
N THR A 148 -29.32 16.89 -3.47
CA THR A 148 -29.14 15.45 -3.31
C THR A 148 -27.68 15.14 -3.02
N TRP A 149 -27.41 14.28 -2.04
CA TRP A 149 -26.08 13.71 -1.85
C TRP A 149 -25.71 12.87 -3.07
N ARG A 150 -24.66 13.29 -3.76
CA ARG A 150 -24.13 12.59 -4.94
C ARG A 150 -22.69 12.22 -4.70
N LYS A 151 -22.30 11.05 -5.18
CA LYS A 151 -20.92 10.59 -5.08
C LYS A 151 -20.05 11.38 -6.05
N VAL A 152 -18.88 11.76 -5.61
CA VAL A 152 -17.82 12.36 -6.41
C VAL A 152 -16.66 11.38 -6.44
N GLN A 153 -16.15 11.06 -7.62
CA GLN A 153 -14.98 10.20 -7.81
C GLN A 153 -13.97 10.90 -8.72
N ILE A 154 -12.88 11.38 -8.14
CA ILE A 154 -11.80 12.07 -8.84
C ILE A 154 -10.62 11.11 -8.98
N PRO A 155 -10.27 10.66 -10.20
CA PRO A 155 -9.05 9.90 -10.40
C PRO A 155 -7.84 10.78 -10.02
N LEU A 156 -7.01 10.33 -9.09
CA LEU A 156 -5.85 11.08 -8.58
C LEU A 156 -4.85 11.40 -9.69
N ALA A 157 -4.80 10.59 -10.75
CA ALA A 157 -4.00 10.87 -11.94
C ALA A 157 -4.38 12.19 -12.64
N THR A 158 -5.62 12.66 -12.54
CA THR A 158 -6.02 13.97 -13.12
C THR A 158 -5.56 15.13 -12.26
N LEU A 159 -5.34 14.92 -10.95
CA LEU A 159 -4.81 15.91 -10.03
C LEU A 159 -3.28 15.98 -10.09
N ALA A 160 -2.59 14.86 -10.31
CA ALA A 160 -1.13 14.81 -10.37
C ALA A 160 -0.56 15.73 -11.48
N THR A 161 0.61 16.30 -11.23
CA THR A 161 1.37 17.11 -12.21
C THR A 161 2.71 16.45 -12.49
N PRO A 162 3.42 16.80 -13.59
CA PRO A 162 4.77 16.28 -13.84
C PRO A 162 5.74 16.49 -12.69
N ASP A 163 5.54 17.56 -11.92
CA ASP A 163 6.38 17.92 -10.78
C ASP A 163 5.82 17.43 -9.45
N TRP A 164 4.62 16.82 -9.38
CA TRP A 164 4.03 16.42 -8.10
C TRP A 164 3.13 15.19 -8.21
N THR A 165 3.56 14.11 -7.57
CA THR A 165 2.89 12.80 -7.51
C THR A 165 1.93 12.64 -6.32
N LEU A 166 1.57 13.75 -5.65
CA LEU A 166 0.66 13.74 -4.49
C LEU A 166 1.16 12.95 -3.27
N GLY A 167 2.47 12.73 -3.14
CA GLY A 167 3.05 11.98 -2.01
C GLY A 167 3.10 12.72 -0.66
N ASN A 168 2.68 13.98 -0.63
CA ASN A 168 2.74 14.83 0.56
C ASN A 168 1.66 15.92 0.56
N VAL A 169 0.41 15.51 0.35
CA VAL A 169 -0.76 16.37 0.35
C VAL A 169 -0.94 17.02 1.73
N GLU A 170 -1.18 18.33 1.70
CA GLU A 170 -1.39 19.16 2.89
C GLU A 170 -2.81 19.70 2.98
N THR A 171 -3.43 20.02 1.84
CA THR A 171 -4.73 20.69 1.80
C THR A 171 -5.62 20.10 0.72
N LEU A 172 -6.91 19.92 1.04
CA LEU A 172 -8.01 19.72 0.10
C LEU A 172 -8.74 21.06 -0.03
N ALA A 173 -8.93 21.57 -1.26
CA ALA A 173 -9.50 22.89 -1.47
C ALA A 173 -10.61 22.86 -2.53
N TRP A 174 -11.71 23.54 -2.20
CA TRP A 174 -12.86 23.75 -3.07
C TRP A 174 -12.87 25.19 -3.59
N ALA A 175 -13.55 25.39 -4.72
CA ALA A 175 -13.63 26.69 -5.37
C ALA A 175 -14.22 27.80 -4.49
N MET A 176 -13.85 29.04 -4.83
CA MET A 176 -14.56 30.23 -4.41
C MET A 176 -15.97 30.26 -5.02
N ASP A 177 -16.85 31.06 -4.44
CA ASP A 177 -18.19 31.26 -4.96
C ASP A 177 -18.66 32.70 -4.74
N GLU A 178 -18.89 33.43 -5.82
CA GLU A 178 -19.38 34.81 -5.77
C GLU A 178 -20.74 34.92 -5.06
N GLN A 179 -21.58 33.89 -5.21
CA GLN A 179 -22.90 33.82 -4.61
C GLN A 179 -22.86 33.33 -3.15
N LYS A 180 -21.68 32.91 -2.65
CA LYS A 180 -21.47 32.41 -1.29
C LYS A 180 -22.42 31.26 -0.91
N ARG A 181 -22.70 30.37 -1.86
CA ARG A 181 -23.61 29.23 -1.65
C ARG A 181 -22.99 28.26 -0.66
N THR A 182 -23.84 27.75 0.22
CA THR A 182 -23.41 26.74 1.20
C THR A 182 -23.53 25.35 0.59
N CYS A 183 -22.45 24.59 0.67
CA CYS A 183 -22.39 23.20 0.23
C CYS A 183 -21.95 22.30 1.37
N TYR A 184 -22.04 20.99 1.16
CA TYR A 184 -21.65 19.99 2.15
C TYR A 184 -20.81 18.91 1.47
N VAL A 185 -19.78 18.47 2.18
CA VAL A 185 -18.94 17.32 1.83
C VAL A 185 -19.06 16.30 2.95
N ASP A 186 -19.11 15.03 2.60
CA ASP A 186 -19.11 13.94 3.56
C ASP A 186 -18.35 12.70 3.04
N ASN A 187 -17.98 11.79 3.95
CA ASN A 187 -17.29 10.52 3.66
C ASN A 187 -16.09 10.66 2.70
N ILE A 188 -15.14 11.54 3.04
CA ILE A 188 -13.93 11.73 2.22
C ILE A 188 -12.99 10.53 2.41
N ALA A 189 -12.76 9.78 1.34
CA ALA A 189 -11.94 8.58 1.34
C ALA A 189 -11.00 8.54 0.12
N LEU A 190 -9.84 7.95 0.31
CA LEU A 190 -8.98 7.49 -0.79
C LEU A 190 -9.31 6.04 -1.09
N ARG A 191 -9.30 5.66 -2.37
CA ARG A 191 -9.47 4.27 -2.81
C ARG A 191 -8.39 3.89 -3.79
N ASP A 192 -7.84 2.71 -3.58
CA ASP A 192 -7.05 1.98 -4.54
C ASP A 192 -7.96 0.95 -5.23
N THR A 193 -8.02 1.03 -6.56
CA THR A 193 -8.98 0.31 -7.41
C THR A 193 -8.28 -0.49 -8.50
N THR A 194 -6.95 -0.44 -8.54
CA THR A 194 -6.15 -1.04 -9.59
C THR A 194 -5.48 -2.27 -9.03
N PRO A 195 -5.68 -3.44 -9.65
CA PRO A 195 -5.06 -4.66 -9.17
C PRO A 195 -3.54 -4.62 -9.33
N PRO A 196 -2.80 -5.37 -8.49
CA PRO A 196 -1.36 -5.48 -8.63
C PRO A 196 -1.02 -6.14 -9.96
N THR A 197 -0.03 -5.57 -10.66
CA THR A 197 0.41 -6.08 -11.96
C THR A 197 1.73 -6.83 -11.84
N LEU A 198 1.84 -7.97 -12.52
CA LEU A 198 3.11 -8.68 -12.66
C LEU A 198 4.01 -7.89 -13.62
N ILE A 199 5.20 -7.50 -13.16
CA ILE A 199 6.20 -6.89 -14.03
C ILE A 199 6.81 -7.97 -14.90
N THR A 200 6.51 -7.97 -16.21
CA THR A 200 6.92 -9.04 -17.14
C THR A 200 8.15 -8.72 -17.99
N ALA A 201 8.69 -7.50 -17.88
CA ALA A 201 9.77 -7.00 -18.72
C ALA A 201 10.94 -6.41 -17.93
N GLY A 202 12.11 -6.33 -18.58
CA GLY A 202 13.32 -5.72 -18.03
C GLY A 202 13.93 -6.51 -16.87
N LYS A 203 14.72 -5.82 -16.03
CA LYS A 203 15.47 -6.43 -14.91
C LYS A 203 14.59 -6.97 -13.78
N GLN A 204 13.32 -6.59 -13.77
CA GLN A 204 12.33 -6.99 -12.77
C GLN A 204 11.35 -8.06 -13.29
N ALA A 205 11.47 -8.45 -14.57
CA ALA A 205 10.76 -9.61 -15.10
C ALA A 205 10.98 -10.85 -14.21
N PRO A 206 10.08 -11.83 -14.26
CA PRO A 206 10.28 -13.09 -13.58
C PRO A 206 11.64 -13.69 -13.91
N ALA A 207 12.35 -14.12 -12.88
CA ALA A 207 13.70 -14.66 -13.01
C ALA A 207 13.85 -15.85 -12.07
N THR A 208 14.45 -16.92 -12.56
CA THR A 208 14.79 -18.06 -11.70
C THR A 208 16.01 -17.72 -10.87
N GLU A 209 15.90 -17.95 -9.56
CA GLU A 209 16.92 -17.68 -8.55
C GLU A 209 17.75 -18.94 -8.25
N SER A 210 17.16 -20.10 -8.53
CA SER A 210 17.81 -21.41 -8.58
C SER A 210 17.01 -22.32 -9.52
N SER A 211 17.42 -23.59 -9.66
CA SER A 211 16.63 -24.56 -10.40
C SER A 211 15.28 -24.87 -9.77
N THR A 212 15.00 -24.49 -8.51
CA THR A 212 13.72 -24.76 -7.85
C THR A 212 12.97 -23.51 -7.42
N VAL A 213 13.56 -22.32 -7.59
CA VAL A 213 12.98 -21.06 -7.10
C VAL A 213 12.82 -20.06 -8.23
N LEU A 214 11.59 -19.58 -8.44
CA LEU A 214 11.25 -18.51 -9.38
C LEU A 214 10.90 -17.24 -8.60
N ARG A 215 11.55 -16.12 -8.91
CA ARG A 215 11.15 -14.80 -8.40
C ARG A 215 10.21 -14.11 -9.36
N LEU A 216 9.15 -13.54 -8.82
CA LEU A 216 8.20 -12.63 -9.44
C LEU A 216 8.34 -11.24 -8.80
N THR A 217 7.89 -10.20 -9.51
CA THR A 217 7.88 -8.83 -8.97
C THR A 217 6.58 -8.14 -9.37
N PHE A 218 5.95 -7.46 -8.41
CA PHE A 218 4.70 -6.74 -8.62
C PHE A 218 4.89 -5.21 -8.63
N SER A 219 3.97 -4.49 -9.28
CA SER A 219 3.91 -3.03 -9.31
C SER A 219 3.79 -2.41 -7.93
N GLU A 220 3.12 -3.09 -7.01
CA GLU A 220 2.74 -2.57 -5.70
C GLU A 220 2.65 -3.63 -4.61
N ALA A 221 2.22 -3.20 -3.43
CA ALA A 221 2.08 -4.04 -2.26
C ALA A 221 0.93 -5.04 -2.46
N TYR A 222 1.28 -6.32 -2.48
CA TYR A 222 0.31 -7.40 -2.45
C TYR A 222 -0.20 -7.66 -1.02
N ASP A 223 -1.37 -8.30 -0.93
CA ASP A 223 -1.87 -8.95 0.27
C ASP A 223 -1.07 -10.24 0.55
N ALA A 224 -0.66 -10.42 1.80
CA ALA A 224 0.22 -11.50 2.22
C ALA A 224 -0.46 -12.88 2.15
N ASP A 225 -1.77 -12.95 2.41
CA ASP A 225 -2.49 -14.23 2.38
C ASP A 225 -2.71 -14.68 0.93
N SER A 226 -3.04 -13.75 0.05
CA SER A 226 -3.23 -14.00 -1.38
C SER A 226 -1.97 -14.56 -2.04
N ILE A 227 -0.77 -14.07 -1.66
CA ILE A 227 0.47 -14.59 -2.27
C ILE A 227 0.91 -15.94 -1.69
N ARG A 228 0.44 -16.30 -0.49
CA ARG A 228 0.73 -17.60 0.13
C ARG A 228 -0.21 -18.70 -0.33
N ALA A 229 -1.33 -18.35 -0.94
CA ALA A 229 -2.26 -19.32 -1.51
C ALA A 229 -1.63 -20.03 -2.71
N LEU A 230 -1.02 -21.20 -2.49
CA LEU A 230 -0.31 -21.97 -3.53
C LEU A 230 -1.18 -22.29 -4.77
N SER A 231 -2.50 -22.35 -4.60
CA SER A 231 -3.49 -22.53 -5.67
C SER A 231 -3.55 -21.37 -6.68
N ASN A 232 -2.99 -20.21 -6.32
CA ASN A 232 -2.89 -19.04 -7.20
C ASN A 232 -1.83 -19.21 -8.29
N TYR A 233 -1.03 -20.27 -8.22
CA TYR A 233 0.08 -20.52 -9.14
C TYR A 233 0.04 -21.94 -9.70
N SER A 234 0.35 -22.06 -10.99
CA SER A 234 0.66 -23.34 -11.59
C SER A 234 1.73 -23.21 -12.68
N LEU A 235 2.70 -24.13 -12.67
CA LEU A 235 3.78 -24.19 -13.64
C LEU A 235 3.61 -25.44 -14.51
N SER A 236 3.69 -25.28 -15.82
CA SER A 236 3.66 -26.39 -16.77
C SER A 236 4.73 -26.23 -17.85
N SER A 237 5.07 -27.34 -18.51
CA SER A 237 5.99 -27.38 -19.64
C SER A 237 5.55 -28.46 -20.61
N LEU A 238 5.69 -28.18 -21.91
CA LEU A 238 5.43 -29.16 -22.97
C LEU A 238 6.64 -30.07 -23.23
N ASP A 239 7.84 -29.66 -22.80
CA ASP A 239 9.10 -30.31 -23.13
C ASP A 239 9.92 -30.73 -21.89
N ASP A 240 9.38 -30.52 -20.70
CA ASP A 240 9.83 -31.12 -19.44
C ASP A 240 8.78 -32.06 -18.86
N SER A 241 9.05 -33.37 -18.87
CA SER A 241 8.15 -34.40 -18.35
C SER A 241 7.76 -34.19 -16.89
N ASP A 242 8.64 -33.56 -16.09
CA ASP A 242 8.37 -33.28 -14.67
C ASP A 242 7.27 -32.26 -14.45
N TYR A 243 6.99 -31.44 -15.46
CA TYR A 243 5.98 -30.38 -15.48
C TYR A 243 4.97 -30.57 -16.64
N SER A 244 4.87 -31.79 -17.19
CA SER A 244 3.89 -32.14 -18.21
C SER A 244 2.44 -31.95 -17.73
N THR A 245 2.23 -32.08 -16.42
CA THR A 245 1.01 -31.66 -15.72
C THR A 245 1.29 -30.40 -14.92
N ALA A 246 0.34 -29.46 -14.94
CA ALA A 246 0.44 -28.22 -14.18
C ALA A 246 0.66 -28.51 -12.70
N THR A 247 1.71 -27.92 -12.13
CA THR A 247 2.18 -28.17 -10.76
C THR A 247 2.22 -26.87 -9.98
N SER A 248 1.61 -26.84 -8.80
CA SER A 248 1.70 -25.70 -7.88
C SER A 248 3.06 -25.68 -7.17
N PRO A 249 3.53 -24.49 -6.72
CA PRO A 249 4.66 -24.41 -5.82
C PRO A 249 4.39 -25.16 -4.51
N VAL A 250 5.45 -25.60 -3.84
CA VAL A 250 5.39 -26.22 -2.51
C VAL A 250 5.45 -25.18 -1.40
N ASP A 251 5.99 -24.00 -1.68
CA ASP A 251 6.09 -22.91 -0.73
C ASP A 251 6.25 -21.55 -1.47
N THR A 252 6.01 -20.46 -0.76
CA THR A 252 6.14 -19.09 -1.25
C THR A 252 6.94 -18.21 -0.30
N GLY A 253 7.68 -17.26 -0.86
CA GLY A 253 8.48 -16.29 -0.11
C GLY A 253 8.15 -14.87 -0.47
N MET A 254 8.10 -13.98 0.50
CA MET A 254 7.83 -12.56 0.30
C MET A 254 9.04 -11.71 0.68
N HIS A 255 9.33 -10.71 -0.13
CA HIS A 255 10.37 -9.73 0.16
C HIS A 255 9.97 -8.35 -0.33
N TYR A 256 10.03 -7.40 0.60
CA TYR A 256 9.84 -5.99 0.36
C TYR A 256 11.13 -5.23 0.64
N ARG A 257 11.49 -4.30 -0.25
CA ARG A 257 12.61 -3.37 -0.02
C ARG A 257 12.41 -2.06 -0.77
N ILE A 258 13.03 -1.00 -0.26
CA ILE A 258 13.21 0.25 -0.99
C ILE A 258 14.25 -0.02 -2.10
N GLN A 259 13.87 0.24 -3.35
CA GLN A 259 14.77 0.09 -4.50
C GLN A 259 15.56 1.37 -4.76
N ARG A 260 14.89 2.53 -4.68
CA ARG A 260 15.44 3.87 -4.87
C ARG A 260 14.50 4.90 -4.29
N PHE A 261 14.90 6.17 -4.33
CA PHE A 261 14.02 7.31 -4.08
C PHE A 261 13.79 8.06 -5.39
N ASP A 262 12.61 8.63 -5.58
CA ASP A 262 12.35 9.52 -6.71
C ASP A 262 12.91 10.94 -6.45
N ASN A 263 12.72 11.84 -7.43
CA ASN A 263 13.18 13.23 -7.30
C ASN A 263 12.48 14.03 -6.18
N SER A 264 11.36 13.53 -5.68
CA SER A 264 10.63 14.11 -4.55
C SER A 264 11.03 13.48 -3.21
N GLY A 265 11.99 12.54 -3.21
CA GLY A 265 12.43 11.82 -2.01
C GLY A 265 11.46 10.73 -1.55
N ILE A 266 10.49 10.33 -2.38
CA ILE A 266 9.55 9.27 -2.06
C ILE A 266 10.21 7.91 -2.34
N PRO A 267 10.20 6.96 -1.39
CA PRO A 267 10.76 5.64 -1.60
C PRO A 267 9.97 4.89 -2.68
N GLN A 268 10.67 4.47 -3.73
CA GLN A 268 10.14 3.53 -4.71
C GLN A 268 10.44 2.11 -4.23
N ASN A 269 9.39 1.43 -3.84
CA ASN A 269 9.46 0.10 -3.26
C ASN A 269 9.45 -0.98 -4.34
N ARG A 270 9.97 -2.14 -3.96
CA ARG A 270 9.95 -3.35 -4.76
C ARG A 270 9.33 -4.48 -3.96
N TYR A 271 8.38 -5.17 -4.59
CA TYR A 271 7.59 -6.25 -4.01
C TYR A 271 7.93 -7.54 -4.74
N ASP A 272 8.94 -8.26 -4.24
CA ASP A 272 9.39 -9.53 -4.78
C ASP A 272 8.60 -10.68 -4.12
N LEU A 273 8.17 -11.65 -4.92
CA LEU A 273 7.59 -12.92 -4.50
C LEU A 273 8.48 -14.05 -5.01
N PHE A 274 8.67 -15.10 -4.24
CA PHE A 274 9.44 -16.28 -4.60
C PHE A 274 8.52 -17.50 -4.58
N LEU A 275 8.57 -18.31 -5.62
CA LEU A 275 7.83 -19.55 -5.74
C LEU A 275 8.83 -20.71 -5.70
N GLN A 276 8.72 -21.59 -4.71
CA GLN A 276 9.55 -22.79 -4.62
C GLN A 276 8.79 -23.99 -5.20
N PHE A 277 9.42 -24.74 -6.09
CA PHE A 277 8.87 -25.97 -6.66
C PHE A 277 9.61 -27.21 -6.14
N ALA A 278 8.91 -28.34 -6.06
CA ALA A 278 9.47 -29.59 -5.56
C ALA A 278 10.58 -30.17 -6.45
N LYS A 279 10.46 -29.95 -7.76
CA LYS A 279 11.36 -30.51 -8.77
C LYS A 279 12.24 -29.40 -9.36
N PRO A 280 13.46 -29.71 -9.82
CA PRO A 280 14.29 -28.74 -10.50
C PRO A 280 13.82 -28.51 -11.95
N LEU A 281 13.87 -27.26 -12.40
CA LEU A 281 13.76 -26.84 -13.78
C LEU A 281 14.99 -27.32 -14.57
N LYS A 282 14.80 -27.62 -15.86
CA LYS A 282 15.81 -28.19 -16.77
C LYS A 282 16.23 -27.17 -17.82
N ASN A 283 17.54 -27.02 -17.99
CA ASN A 283 18.11 -26.05 -18.93
C ASN A 283 17.59 -26.27 -20.36
N GLY A 284 17.26 -25.17 -21.03
CA GLY A 284 16.76 -25.13 -22.40
C GLY A 284 15.27 -25.45 -22.55
N ARG A 285 14.55 -25.75 -21.46
CA ARG A 285 13.11 -26.06 -21.49
C ARG A 285 12.24 -24.82 -21.37
N GLN A 286 11.06 -24.88 -21.96
CA GLN A 286 10.08 -23.79 -21.91
C GLN A 286 9.02 -24.08 -20.86
N TYR A 287 8.78 -23.09 -20.00
CA TYR A 287 7.78 -23.16 -18.96
C TYR A 287 6.71 -22.09 -19.16
N THR A 288 5.48 -22.41 -18.76
CA THR A 288 4.36 -21.47 -18.63
C THR A 288 3.94 -21.44 -17.18
N LEU A 289 4.12 -20.29 -16.53
CA LEU A 289 3.53 -19.99 -15.23
C LEU A 289 2.16 -19.37 -15.46
N ASN A 290 1.11 -19.95 -14.88
CA ASN A 290 -0.19 -19.30 -14.77
C ASN A 290 -0.33 -18.75 -13.34
N LEU A 291 -0.70 -17.48 -13.25
CA LEU A 291 -0.88 -16.76 -11.99
C LEU A 291 -2.26 -16.11 -11.98
N GLN A 292 -2.97 -16.21 -10.87
CA GLN A 292 -4.31 -15.63 -10.68
C GLN A 292 -4.58 -15.36 -9.20
N GLY A 293 -5.54 -14.51 -8.87
CA GLY A 293 -6.03 -14.41 -7.49
C GLY A 293 -5.05 -13.79 -6.48
N VAL A 294 -3.89 -13.32 -6.92
CA VAL A 294 -3.02 -12.45 -6.12
C VAL A 294 -3.71 -11.10 -6.00
N LYS A 295 -3.83 -10.62 -4.77
CA LYS A 295 -4.53 -9.39 -4.42
C LYS A 295 -3.55 -8.34 -3.90
N ASP A 296 -3.92 -7.07 -3.97
CA ASP A 296 -3.30 -6.03 -3.16
C ASP A 296 -3.97 -5.93 -1.78
N ARG A 297 -3.52 -4.96 -0.97
CA ARG A 297 -4.11 -4.67 0.35
C ARG A 297 -5.51 -4.07 0.29
N SER A 298 -5.97 -3.74 -0.91
CA SER A 298 -7.26 -3.13 -1.23
C SER A 298 -8.26 -4.17 -1.77
N ASP A 299 -7.88 -5.44 -1.75
CA ASP A 299 -8.65 -6.59 -2.25
C ASP A 299 -8.82 -6.63 -3.79
N ASN A 300 -8.08 -5.81 -4.54
CA ASN A 300 -8.10 -5.88 -6.00
C ASN A 300 -7.28 -7.08 -6.47
N ALA A 301 -7.91 -8.01 -7.19
CA ALA A 301 -7.27 -9.23 -7.67
C ALA A 301 -6.69 -9.08 -9.08
N ILE A 302 -5.47 -9.60 -9.31
CA ILE A 302 -4.90 -9.70 -10.65
C ILE A 302 -5.73 -10.66 -11.53
N ALA A 303 -5.93 -10.27 -12.78
CA ALA A 303 -6.49 -11.14 -13.79
C ALA A 303 -5.57 -12.35 -14.07
N PRO A 304 -6.12 -13.51 -14.47
CA PRO A 304 -5.32 -14.66 -14.87
C PRO A 304 -4.26 -14.29 -15.92
N THR A 305 -3.00 -14.42 -15.55
CA THR A 305 -1.86 -13.94 -16.35
C THR A 305 -0.91 -15.10 -16.62
N PRO A 306 -0.82 -15.60 -17.87
CA PRO A 306 0.20 -16.56 -18.26
C PRO A 306 1.52 -15.85 -18.54
N TYR A 307 2.61 -16.41 -18.02
CA TYR A 307 3.97 -15.96 -18.28
C TYR A 307 4.82 -17.10 -18.80
N ARG A 308 5.44 -16.92 -19.98
CA ARG A 308 6.29 -17.93 -20.63
C ARG A 308 7.76 -17.54 -20.52
N PHE A 309 8.60 -18.51 -20.17
CA PHE A 309 10.04 -18.31 -20.12
C PHE A 309 10.79 -19.59 -20.48
N THR A 310 12.05 -19.45 -20.89
CA THR A 310 12.99 -20.55 -21.06
C THR A 310 13.95 -20.57 -19.88
N TYR A 311 14.07 -21.70 -19.20
CA TYR A 311 15.05 -21.82 -18.12
C TYR A 311 16.46 -21.98 -18.71
N ALA A 312 17.38 -21.10 -18.34
CA ALA A 312 18.74 -21.06 -18.84
C ALA A 312 19.71 -20.58 -17.74
N ASP A 313 20.05 -21.49 -16.84
CA ASP A 313 20.86 -21.24 -15.62
C ASP A 313 22.16 -20.49 -15.93
N GLN A 314 22.85 -20.85 -17.02
CA GLN A 314 24.12 -20.24 -17.42
C GLN A 314 24.01 -18.78 -17.88
N GLN A 315 22.83 -18.33 -18.29
CA GLN A 315 22.60 -16.97 -18.78
C GLN A 315 21.99 -16.07 -17.71
N GLN A 316 21.61 -16.63 -16.57
CA GLN A 316 20.87 -15.93 -15.55
C GLN A 316 21.79 -15.28 -14.53
N LEU A 317 21.64 -13.97 -14.39
CA LEU A 317 22.26 -13.21 -13.31
C LEU A 317 21.32 -13.23 -12.10
N ASN A 318 21.70 -13.97 -11.06
CA ASN A 318 20.97 -13.93 -9.79
C ASN A 318 21.25 -12.58 -9.08
N GLN A 319 20.26 -11.69 -9.09
CA GLN A 319 20.35 -10.35 -8.48
C GLN A 319 20.18 -10.36 -6.94
N ASN A 320 19.78 -11.49 -6.36
CA ASN A 320 19.60 -11.63 -4.92
C ASN A 320 20.84 -12.18 -4.21
N ILE A 321 21.91 -12.50 -4.95
CA ILE A 321 23.22 -12.71 -4.34
C ILE A 321 23.70 -11.39 -3.73
N LYS A 322 23.87 -11.39 -2.41
CA LYS A 322 24.43 -10.30 -1.62
C LYS A 322 25.76 -10.72 -1.04
N VAL A 323 26.70 -9.77 -1.03
CA VAL A 323 27.97 -9.93 -0.34
C VAL A 323 27.94 -9.02 0.89
N ASN A 324 27.99 -9.61 2.08
CA ASN A 324 28.04 -8.88 3.34
C ASN A 324 29.40 -9.10 4.02
N GLN A 325 29.90 -8.09 4.71
CA GLN A 325 31.13 -8.18 5.50
C GLN A 325 30.80 -8.03 6.98
N VAL A 326 31.39 -8.90 7.81
CA VAL A 326 31.39 -8.77 9.27
C VAL A 326 32.81 -8.47 9.75
N GLY A 327 32.92 -7.52 10.69
CA GLY A 327 34.17 -7.10 11.32
C GLY A 327 34.51 -5.65 11.01
N TYR A 328 33.98 -4.70 11.78
CA TYR A 328 34.28 -3.26 11.63
C TYR A 328 35.70 -2.91 12.11
N LEU A 329 36.15 -3.51 13.22
CA LEU A 329 37.41 -3.15 13.87
C LEU A 329 38.64 -3.43 12.96
N PRO A 330 39.58 -2.48 12.82
CA PRO A 330 40.73 -2.59 11.91
C PRO A 330 41.56 -3.87 12.10
N GLU A 331 41.80 -4.25 13.35
CA GLU A 331 42.66 -5.37 13.77
C GLU A 331 41.94 -6.74 13.79
N ARG A 332 40.62 -6.78 13.56
CA ARG A 332 39.85 -8.03 13.63
C ARG A 332 39.81 -8.73 12.26
N PRO A 333 39.83 -10.07 12.22
CA PRO A 333 39.56 -10.82 11.00
C PRO A 333 38.26 -10.35 10.33
N LYS A 334 38.32 -10.17 9.01
CA LYS A 334 37.15 -9.82 8.19
C LYS A 334 36.57 -11.10 7.60
N VAL A 335 35.27 -11.28 7.74
CA VAL A 335 34.56 -12.42 7.14
C VAL A 335 33.59 -11.90 6.11
N GLY A 336 33.68 -12.44 4.89
CA GLY A 336 32.72 -12.19 3.82
C GLY A 336 31.68 -13.30 3.77
N TYR A 337 30.42 -12.94 3.59
CA TYR A 337 29.33 -13.88 3.36
C TYR A 337 28.76 -13.58 1.98
N VAL A 338 28.66 -14.61 1.14
CA VAL A 338 27.92 -14.53 -0.11
C VAL A 338 26.64 -15.31 0.12
N GLY A 339 25.47 -14.69 -0.05
CA GLY A 339 24.21 -15.35 0.24
C GLY A 339 23.10 -14.91 -0.68
N GLY A 340 22.14 -15.78 -0.91
CA GLY A 340 20.94 -15.51 -1.69
C GLY A 340 19.76 -15.41 -0.74
N TYR A 341 19.08 -14.27 -0.72
CA TYR A 341 17.88 -14.08 0.12
C TYR A 341 16.62 -14.25 -0.73
N PHE A 342 15.78 -15.23 -0.38
CA PHE A 342 14.53 -15.56 -1.06
C PHE A 342 13.31 -15.10 -0.24
N GLY A 343 13.45 -13.98 0.47
CA GLY A 343 12.42 -13.52 1.37
C GLY A 343 12.36 -14.37 2.64
N ASP A 344 11.16 -14.55 3.16
CA ASP A 344 10.90 -15.39 4.32
C ASP A 344 10.91 -16.91 4.05
N LEU A 345 11.09 -17.35 2.79
CA LEU A 345 11.57 -18.72 2.50
C LEU A 345 12.99 -18.96 3.05
N GLY A 346 13.65 -17.89 3.49
CA GLY A 346 15.01 -17.90 3.99
C GLY A 346 16.01 -17.65 2.87
N GLY A 347 17.19 -18.24 3.01
CA GLY A 347 18.26 -18.05 2.05
C GLY A 347 19.37 -19.06 2.21
N GLY A 348 20.17 -19.20 1.15
CA GLY A 348 21.43 -19.92 1.20
C GLY A 348 22.54 -18.98 1.67
N VAL A 349 23.33 -19.40 2.65
CA VAL A 349 24.63 -18.77 2.95
C VAL A 349 25.71 -19.63 2.32
N TRP A 350 26.45 -19.07 1.37
CA TRP A 350 27.68 -19.63 0.83
C TRP A 350 28.84 -18.92 1.54
N ALA A 351 29.46 -19.60 2.50
CA ALA A 351 30.54 -19.02 3.28
C ALA A 351 31.75 -18.69 2.39
N VAL A 352 32.27 -17.47 2.51
CA VAL A 352 33.58 -17.12 1.96
C VAL A 352 34.58 -17.23 3.11
N GLY A 353 35.30 -18.34 3.16
CA GLY A 353 36.28 -18.63 4.21
C GLY A 353 37.49 -17.71 4.19
N ASN A 354 38.36 -17.86 5.20
CA ASN A 354 39.69 -17.23 5.24
C ASN A 354 40.43 -17.49 3.92
N ASN A 355 40.92 -16.43 3.28
CA ASN A 355 41.57 -16.45 1.96
C ASN A 355 40.66 -16.74 0.75
N GLY A 356 39.35 -16.51 0.83
CA GLY A 356 38.47 -16.60 -0.35
C GLY A 356 38.05 -18.02 -0.74
N LYS A 357 38.29 -19.02 0.12
CA LYS A 357 37.85 -20.40 -0.14
C LYS A 357 36.39 -20.59 0.24
N ILE A 358 35.56 -21.04 -0.71
CA ILE A 358 34.18 -21.46 -0.46
C ILE A 358 34.25 -22.74 0.37
N LEU A 359 33.68 -22.72 1.58
CA LEU A 359 33.45 -23.94 2.36
C LEU A 359 32.14 -24.54 1.83
N LEU A 360 32.27 -25.62 1.04
CA LEU A 360 31.14 -26.41 0.54
C LEU A 360 30.61 -27.36 1.61
#